data_AF-A0A7H8Q9R1-F1
#
_entry.id   AF-A0A7H8Q9R1-F1
#
_cell.length_a   1.000
_cell.length_b   1.000
_cell.length_c   1.000
_cell.angle_alpha   90.00
_cell.angle_beta   90.00
_cell.angle_gamma   90.00
#
_symmetry.space_group_name_H-M   'P 1'
#
loop_
_entity.id
_entity.type
_entity.pdbx_description
1 polymer ?
#
loop_
_entity_poly.entity_id
_entity_poly.type
_entity_poly.pdbx_seq_one_letter_code
_entity_poly.pdbx_strand_id
1 'polypeptide(L)' 'MITQEEKQVFEYELDKLAIEYQQCANDALKSQIKEDISFLQSVLQFLRHRTDKMNTSNQ' A
#
# COMPACT_ATOMS: atom_id res chain seq x y z
N MET A 1 3.35 15.15 2.24
CA MET A 1 3.41 14.20 3.37
C MET A 1 1.97 13.78 3.57
N ILE A 2 1.68 12.47 3.64
CA ILE A 2 0.31 12.02 3.92
C ILE A 2 0.07 12.05 5.43
N THR A 3 -1.18 12.21 5.85
CA THR A 3 -1.57 12.15 7.26
C THR A 3 -1.50 10.71 7.78
N GLN A 4 -1.51 10.57 9.10
CA GLN A 4 -1.62 9.25 9.73
C GLN A 4 -2.94 8.56 9.36
N GLU A 5 -4.02 9.32 9.21
CA GLU A 5 -5.34 8.82 8.78
C GLU A 5 -5.28 8.28 7.34
N GLU A 6 -4.66 9.01 6.41
CA GLU A 6 -4.45 8.56 5.04
C GLU A 6 -3.61 7.28 4.99
N LYS A 7 -2.60 7.16 5.86
CA LYS A 7 -1.78 5.95 5.96
C LYS A 7 -2.61 4.74 6.42
N GLN A 8 -3.45 4.94 7.44
CA GLN A 8 -4.34 3.88 7.94
C GLN A 8 -5.35 3.44 6.88
N VAL A 9 -5.86 4.38 6.07
CA VAL A 9 -6.73 4.05 4.93
C VAL A 9 -6.00 3.17 3.93
N PHE A 10 -4.75 3.49 3.57
CA PHE A 10 -3.97 2.66 2.64
C PHE A 10 -3.65 1.28 3.20
N GLU A 11 -3.35 1.16 4.50
CA GLU A 11 -3.14 -0.14 5.15
C GLU A 11 -4.43 -0.97 5.16
N TYR A 12 -5.57 -0.34 5.46
CA TYR A 12 -6.88 -1.00 5.42
C TYR A 12 -7.26 -1.49 4.02
N GLU A 13 -7.09 -0.66 2.99
CA GLU A 13 -7.38 -1.08 1.60
C GLU A 13 -6.45 -2.20 1.14
N LEU A 14 -5.19 -2.23 1.60
CA LEU A 14 -4.27 -3.32 1.31
C LEU A 14 -4.77 -4.65 1.88
N ASP A 15 -5.21 -4.66 3.14
CA ASP A 15 -5.75 -5.85 3.79
C ASP A 15 -7.00 -6.36 3.07
N LYS A 16 -7.88 -5.44 2.66
CA LYS A 16 -9.09 -5.77 1.89
C LYS A 16 -8.74 -6.39 0.53
N LEU A 17 -7.83 -5.78 -0.23
CA LEU A 17 -7.39 -6.33 -1.52
C LEU A 17 -6.71 -7.70 -1.37
N ALA A 18 -5.97 -7.94 -0.28
CA ALA A 18 -5.37 -9.24 -0.01
C ALA A 18 -6.44 -10.33 0.20
N ILE A 19 -7.53 -10.02 0.90
CA ILE A 19 -8.68 -10.92 1.07
C ILE A 19 -9.37 -11.17 -0.28
N GLU A 20 -9.64 -10.10 -1.04
CA GLU A 20 -10.25 -10.20 -2.38
C GLU A 20 -9.39 -11.04 -3.33
N TYR A 21 -8.07 -10.86 -3.32
CA TYR A 21 -7.13 -11.66 -4.11
C TYR A 21 -7.20 -13.16 -3.78
N GLN A 22 -7.27 -13.49 -2.49
CA GLN A 22 -7.35 -14.88 -2.03
C GLN A 22 -8.67 -15.54 -2.46
N GLN A 23 -9.77 -14.80 -2.40
CA GLN A 23 -11.11 -15.30 -2.69
C GLN A 23 -11.47 -15.23 -4.18
N CYS A 24 -10.73 -14.46 -4.98
CA CYS A 24 -11.01 -14.29 -6.40
C CYS A 24 -10.69 -15.55 -7.21
N ALA A 25 -11.73 -16.11 -7.82
CA ALA A 25 -11.64 -17.26 -8.73
C ALA A 25 -11.39 -16.87 -10.19
N ASN A 26 -11.57 -15.58 -10.55
CA ASN A 26 -11.34 -15.09 -11.90
C ASN A 26 -9.88 -14.64 -12.07
N ASP A 27 -9.13 -15.33 -12.92
CA ASP A 27 -7.69 -15.07 -13.09
C ASP A 27 -7.37 -13.67 -13.62
N ALA A 28 -8.20 -13.12 -14.51
CA ALA A 28 -7.99 -11.78 -15.06
C ALA A 28 -8.17 -10.71 -13.97
N LEU A 29 -9.26 -10.82 -13.19
CA LEU A 29 -9.51 -9.93 -12.06
C LEU A 29 -8.45 -10.12 -10.96
N LYS A 30 -8.01 -11.35 -10.72
CA LYS A 30 -6.96 -11.67 -9.75
C LYS A 30 -5.62 -11.04 -10.12
N SER A 31 -5.27 -11.00 -11.41
CA SER A 31 -4.09 -10.25 -11.88
C SER A 31 -4.23 -8.75 -11.63
N GLN A 32 -5.39 -8.16 -11.88
CA GLN A 32 -5.64 -6.74 -11.59
C GLN A 32 -5.49 -6.43 -10.09
N ILE A 33 -6.12 -7.23 -9.23
CA ILE A 33 -6.00 -7.07 -7.77
C ILE A 33 -4.53 -7.17 -7.33
N LYS A 34 -3.73 -8.07 -7.93
CA LYS A 34 -2.31 -8.20 -7.63
C LYS A 34 -1.51 -6.96 -8.02
N GLU A 35 -1.83 -6.36 -9.17
CA GLU A 35 -1.21 -5.11 -9.62
C GLU A 35 -1.54 -3.96 -8.66
N ASP A 36 -2.81 -3.86 -8.24
CA ASP A 36 -3.27 -2.85 -7.28
C ASP A 36 -2.56 -2.99 -5.92
N ILE A 37 -2.46 -4.22 -5.40
CA ILE A 37 -1.69 -4.51 -4.17
C ILE A 37 -0.24 -4.05 -4.33
N SER A 38 0.41 -4.39 -5.45
CA SER A 38 1.80 -4.04 -5.70
C SER A 38 2.00 -2.52 -5.77
N PHE A 39 1.06 -1.81 -6.39
CA PHE A 39 1.05 -0.35 -6.45
C PHE A 39 0.92 0.26 -5.05
N LEU A 40 -0.07 -0.14 -4.25
CA LEU A 40 -0.29 0.34 -2.89
C LEU A 40 0.93 0.07 -1.98
N GLN A 41 1.56 -1.09 -2.08
CA GLN A 41 2.79 -1.40 -1.36
C GLN A 41 3.93 -0.45 -1.74
N SER A 42 4.08 -0.14 -3.04
CA SER A 42 5.12 0.80 -3.51
C SER A 42 4.89 2.22 -2.97
N VAL A 43 3.64 2.66 -2.90
CA VAL A 43 3.25 3.96 -2.33
C VAL A 43 3.61 4.01 -0.84
N LEU A 44 3.22 3.00 -0.07
CA LEU A 44 3.55 2.92 1.36
C LEU A 44 5.06 2.87 1.61
N GLN A 45 5.81 2.12 0.80
CA GLN A 45 7.27 2.05 0.91
C GLN A 45 7.94 3.40 0.59
N PHE A 46 7.51 4.07 -0.48
CA PHE A 46 8.00 5.40 -0.84
C PHE A 46 7.75 6.41 0.29
N LEU A 47 6.57 6.36 0.90
CA LEU A 47 6.21 7.24 2.02
C LEU A 47 7.07 6.97 3.25
N ARG A 48 7.33 5.70 3.59
CA ARG A 48 8.24 5.32 4.68
C ARG A 48 9.65 5.89 4.47
N HIS A 49 10.22 5.70 3.27
CA HIS A 49 11.55 6.22 2.93
C HIS A 49 11.63 7.75 3.01
N ARG A 50 10.56 8.47 2.69
CA ARG A 50 10.52 9.94 2.82
C ARG A 50 10.48 10.39 4.28
N THR A 51 9.73 9.69 5.13
CA THR A 51 9.71 9.96 6.57
C THR A 51 11.08 9.73 7.19
N ASP A 52 11.74 8.63 6.84
CA ASP A 52 13.06 8.28 7.39
C ASP A 52 14.14 9.31 6.97
N LYS A 53 14.14 9.77 5.71
CA LYS A 53 15.07 10.81 5.22
C LYS A 53 14.88 12.18 5.86
N MET A 54 13.64 12.54 6.20
CA MET A 54 13.35 13.79 6.91
C MET A 54 13.86 13.74 8.36
N ASN A 55 13.85 12.57 9.00
CA ASN A 55 14.37 12.39 10.36
C ASN A 55 15.90 12.38 10.42
N THR A 56 16.59 11.91 9.38
CA THR A 56 18.07 11.89 9.35
C THR A 56 18.72 13.21 8.90
N SER A 57 17.94 14.19 8.43
CA SER A 57 18.46 15.48 7.94
C SER A 57 18.44 16.59 9.02
N ASN A 58 18.00 16.27 10.24
CA ASN A 58 17.94 17.19 11.39
C ASN A 58 18.94 16.80 12.51
N GLN A 59 20.03 16.09 12.18
CA GLN A 59 21.15 15.79 13.10
C GLN A 59 22.44 16.43 12.62
#